data_AF-A0A542EQ73-F1
#
_entry.id   AF-A0A542EQ73-F1
#
_cell.length_a   1.000
_cell.length_b   1.000
_cell.length_c   1.000
_cell.angle_alpha   90.00
_cell.angle_beta   90.00
_cell.angle_gamma   90.00
#
_symmetry.space_group_name_H-M   'P 1'
#
loop_
_entity.id
_entity.type
_entity.pdbx_description
1 polymer ?
#
loop_
_entity_poly.entity_id
_entity_poly.type
_entity_poly.pdbx_seq_one_letter_code
_entity_poly.pdbx_strand_id
1 'polypeptide(L)'
;MDWVRRRAGSLLGLGLIGGLVWTAVVTLSQPSGFDPGESCARKLGVVDGVARTSWFPPSASCVSGTEVHQYMSTTKSAVLSVIGVLLLICLVIGLVLSVQRLTGEPGPTLTADGVDLRRRKRSHLLFGALDLAVAYAFVTFLTVLAIVFGELPGGFLVIAAALVGLSAFCTVLDRHMGPLPSTALESRRRGTVVGVGTYGVVFATTALSGQLPFFRFWAIPVGGIAYAVIVAVQWSRATSTTQVQHSG
;
A
#
# COMPACT_ATOMS: atom_id res chain seq x y z
N MET A 1 -12.19 -22.96 10.53
CA MET A 1 -12.18 -21.70 9.74
C MET A 1 -11.07 -20.72 10.14
N ASP A 2 -10.55 -20.75 11.36
CA ASP A 2 -9.53 -19.79 11.83
C ASP A 2 -8.20 -19.83 11.10
N TRP A 3 -7.82 -20.99 10.55
CA TRP A 3 -6.60 -21.15 9.78
C TRP A 3 -6.62 -20.35 8.47
N VAL A 4 -7.73 -20.40 7.73
CA VAL A 4 -7.95 -19.59 6.50
C VAL A 4 -7.95 -18.09 6.85
N ARG A 5 -8.58 -17.74 7.99
CA ARG A 5 -8.58 -16.39 8.58
C ARG A 5 -7.27 -15.96 9.23
N ARG A 6 -6.22 -16.78 9.30
CA ARG A 6 -4.85 -16.30 9.58
C ARG A 6 -4.09 -16.11 8.27
N ARG A 7 -4.22 -17.05 7.34
CA ARG A 7 -3.47 -17.05 6.07
C ARG A 7 -3.77 -15.91 5.11
N ALA A 8 -5.00 -15.39 5.03
CA ALA A 8 -5.29 -14.30 4.08
C ALA A 8 -4.41 -13.05 4.20
N GLY A 9 -4.08 -12.61 5.43
CA GLY A 9 -3.18 -11.47 5.64
C GLY A 9 -1.75 -11.76 5.19
N SER A 10 -1.28 -13.00 5.43
CA SER A 10 0.02 -13.46 4.94
C SER A 10 0.05 -13.59 3.42
N LEU A 11 -1.04 -14.07 2.81
CA LEU A 11 -1.14 -14.25 1.36
C LEU A 11 -1.19 -12.90 0.63
N LEU A 12 -1.93 -11.92 1.15
CA LEU A 12 -1.91 -10.55 0.62
C LEU A 12 -0.53 -9.90 0.79
N GLY A 13 0.09 -10.04 1.96
CA GLY A 13 1.44 -9.52 2.21
C GLY A 13 2.49 -10.14 1.28
N LEU A 14 2.47 -11.47 1.10
CA LEU A 14 3.35 -12.17 0.16
C LEU A 14 3.11 -11.76 -1.28
N GLY A 15 1.84 -11.59 -1.69
CA GLY A 15 1.50 -11.09 -3.02
C GLY A 15 2.03 -9.69 -3.26
N LEU A 16 1.93 -8.79 -2.28
CA LEU A 16 2.42 -7.41 -2.39
C LEU A 16 3.94 -7.35 -2.44
N ILE A 17 4.63 -8.02 -1.51
CA ILE A 17 6.10 -8.06 -1.48
C ILE A 17 6.63 -8.76 -2.73
N GLY A 18 6.08 -9.91 -3.08
CA GLY A 18 6.44 -10.65 -4.28
C GLY A 18 6.18 -9.84 -5.55
N GLY A 19 5.06 -9.10 -5.60
CA GLY A 19 4.75 -8.17 -6.68
C GLY A 19 5.78 -7.04 -6.81
N LEU A 20 6.16 -6.40 -5.70
CA LEU A 20 7.18 -5.34 -5.71
C LEU A 20 8.54 -5.86 -6.19
N VAL A 21 8.96 -7.01 -5.67
CA VAL A 21 10.19 -7.69 -6.11
C VAL A 21 10.10 -8.04 -7.60
N TRP A 22 8.96 -8.58 -8.05
CA TRP A 22 8.74 -8.90 -9.45
C TRP A 22 8.83 -7.66 -10.34
N THR A 23 8.22 -6.54 -9.96
CA THR A 23 8.34 -5.29 -10.74
C THR A 23 9.77 -4.81 -10.81
N ALA A 24 10.52 -4.83 -9.70
CA ALA A 24 11.92 -4.45 -9.71
C ALA A 24 12.75 -5.37 -10.64
N VAL A 25 12.50 -6.68 -10.60
CA VAL A 25 13.17 -7.64 -11.49
C VAL A 25 12.82 -7.39 -12.95
N VAL A 26 11.56 -7.09 -13.28
CA VAL A 26 11.14 -6.76 -14.66
C VAL A 26 11.85 -5.50 -15.15
N THR A 27 11.84 -4.42 -14.36
CA THR A 27 12.51 -3.16 -14.73
C THR A 27 14.01 -3.33 -14.93
N LEU A 28 14.68 -4.03 -14.00
CA LEU A 28 16.11 -4.31 -14.11
C LEU A 28 16.44 -5.23 -15.30
N SER A 29 15.44 -5.91 -15.86
CA SER A 29 15.58 -6.76 -17.04
C SER A 29 15.35 -6.02 -18.35
N GLN A 30 14.84 -4.79 -18.29
CA GLN A 30 14.58 -3.91 -19.43
C GLN A 30 15.74 -2.92 -19.64
N PRO A 31 15.83 -2.26 -20.81
CA PRO A 31 16.74 -1.13 -21.01
C PRO A 31 16.47 -0.03 -19.97
N SER A 32 17.48 0.77 -19.62
CA SER A 32 17.28 1.80 -18.60
C SER A 32 16.18 2.78 -19.04
N GLY A 33 15.32 3.18 -18.11
CA GLY A 33 14.25 4.14 -18.40
C GLY A 33 14.75 5.56 -18.66
N PHE A 34 15.99 5.88 -18.26
CA PHE A 34 16.60 7.19 -18.47
C PHE A 34 17.11 7.36 -19.91
N ASP A 35 17.89 6.40 -20.41
CA ASP A 35 18.43 6.40 -21.77
C ASP A 35 18.25 5.02 -22.41
N PRO A 36 17.01 4.66 -22.80
CA PRO A 36 16.69 3.33 -23.28
C PRO A 36 17.38 3.01 -24.61
N GLY A 37 17.58 4.03 -25.45
CA GLY A 37 18.27 3.88 -26.73
C GLY A 37 19.78 3.64 -26.57
N GLU A 38 20.44 4.40 -25.70
CA GLU A 38 21.87 4.20 -25.42
C GLU A 38 22.12 2.84 -24.75
N SER A 39 21.24 2.45 -23.81
CA SER A 39 21.33 1.14 -23.13
C SER A 39 21.19 -0.02 -24.11
N CYS A 40 20.28 0.13 -25.07
CA CYS A 40 20.03 -0.82 -26.15
C CYS A 40 21.22 -0.89 -27.12
N ALA A 41 21.71 0.26 -27.59
CA ALA A 41 22.89 0.41 -28.44
C ALA A 41 24.14 -0.21 -27.82
N ARG A 42 24.41 0.10 -26.55
CA ARG A 42 25.58 -0.39 -25.80
C ARG A 42 25.58 -1.91 -25.62
N LYS A 43 24.41 -2.51 -25.35
CA LYS A 43 24.31 -3.97 -25.13
C LYS A 43 24.48 -4.78 -26.40
N LEU A 44 24.01 -4.24 -27.53
CA LEU A 44 23.96 -4.95 -28.82
C LEU A 44 25.04 -4.49 -29.82
N GLY A 45 25.81 -3.44 -29.50
CA GLY A 45 26.85 -2.91 -30.37
C GLY A 45 26.32 -2.24 -31.64
N VAL A 46 25.10 -1.71 -31.61
CA VAL A 46 24.43 -1.05 -32.75
C VAL A 46 24.34 0.46 -32.57
N VAL A 47 24.42 1.20 -33.66
CA VAL A 47 24.21 2.66 -33.71
C VAL A 47 22.69 2.92 -33.83
N ASP A 48 22.16 3.86 -33.04
CA ASP A 48 20.74 4.26 -33.04
C ASP A 48 19.72 3.14 -32.76
N GLY A 49 19.92 2.38 -31.69
CA GLY A 49 18.95 1.39 -31.23
C GLY A 49 17.70 2.03 -30.59
N VAL A 50 16.51 1.76 -31.12
CA VAL A 50 15.23 2.15 -30.49
C VAL A 50 14.70 1.00 -29.65
N ALA A 51 14.59 1.23 -28.34
CA ALA A 51 14.03 0.24 -27.42
C ALA A 51 12.49 0.17 -27.54
N ARG A 52 11.95 -1.05 -27.60
CA ARG A 52 10.52 -1.32 -27.44
C ARG A 52 10.34 -2.20 -26.21
N THR A 53 9.64 -1.69 -25.22
CA THR A 53 9.33 -2.41 -23.98
C THR A 53 7.84 -2.67 -23.89
N SER A 54 7.49 -3.82 -23.32
CA SER A 54 6.13 -4.16 -22.90
C SER A 54 6.19 -4.71 -21.50
N TRP A 55 5.18 -4.39 -20.70
CA TRP A 55 5.08 -4.81 -19.31
C TRP A 55 4.33 -6.13 -19.13
N PHE A 56 3.36 -6.42 -20.01
CA PHE A 56 2.63 -7.70 -19.96
C PHE A 56 2.21 -8.19 -21.37
N PRO A 57 2.77 -9.30 -21.85
CA PRO A 57 3.90 -10.03 -21.26
C PRO A 57 5.15 -9.14 -21.18
N PRO A 58 5.98 -9.25 -20.12
CA PRO A 58 7.21 -8.50 -20.00
C PRO A 58 8.13 -8.85 -21.17
N SER A 59 8.43 -7.89 -22.02
CA SER A 59 9.32 -8.07 -23.16
C SER A 59 10.11 -6.79 -23.42
N ALA A 60 11.30 -6.97 -23.99
CA ALA A 60 12.14 -5.87 -24.42
C ALA A 60 12.84 -6.28 -25.72
N SER A 61 12.68 -5.46 -26.76
CA SER A 61 13.38 -5.59 -28.02
C SER A 61 14.03 -4.28 -28.42
N CYS A 62 15.00 -4.39 -29.31
CA CYS A 62 15.84 -3.32 -29.80
C CYS A 62 15.74 -3.30 -31.32
N VAL A 63 15.26 -2.20 -31.87
CA VAL A 63 15.14 -2.01 -33.32
C VAL A 63 16.29 -1.15 -33.80
N SER A 64 17.10 -1.64 -34.74
CA SER A 64 18.14 -0.87 -35.42
C SER A 64 17.98 -1.07 -36.92
N GLY A 65 17.66 0.02 -37.64
CA GLY A 65 17.26 -0.06 -39.05
C GLY A 65 16.03 -0.96 -39.24
N THR A 66 16.20 -2.07 -39.99
CA THR A 66 15.16 -3.08 -40.25
C THR A 66 15.27 -4.32 -39.35
N GLU A 67 16.33 -4.43 -38.55
CA GLU A 67 16.56 -5.59 -37.70
C GLU A 67 15.98 -5.40 -36.30
N VAL A 68 15.40 -6.47 -35.76
CA VAL A 68 14.85 -6.51 -34.41
C VAL A 68 15.62 -7.53 -33.58
N HIS A 69 16.37 -7.02 -32.62
CA HIS A 69 17.17 -7.82 -31.69
C HIS A 69 16.44 -7.97 -30.35
N GLN A 70 16.43 -9.18 -29.79
CA GLN A 70 15.80 -9.41 -28.49
C GLN A 70 16.73 -8.94 -27.36
N TYR A 71 16.31 -7.93 -26.60
CA TYR A 71 17.04 -7.48 -25.41
C TYR A 71 16.82 -8.42 -24.22
N MET A 72 15.63 -9.02 -24.15
CA MET A 72 15.21 -9.99 -23.15
C MET A 72 14.82 -11.31 -23.82
N SER A 73 15.36 -12.44 -23.34
CA SER A 73 15.09 -13.74 -23.93
C SER A 73 13.64 -14.19 -23.75
N THR A 74 13.11 -14.93 -24.73
CA THR A 74 11.75 -15.49 -24.70
C THR A 74 11.49 -16.32 -23.44
N THR A 75 12.48 -17.12 -22.99
CA THR A 75 12.36 -17.93 -21.77
C THR A 75 12.18 -17.05 -20.53
N LYS A 76 12.96 -15.97 -20.40
CA LYS A 76 12.85 -15.04 -19.27
C LYS A 76 11.50 -14.31 -19.29
N SER A 77 11.02 -13.94 -20.48
CA SER A 77 9.69 -13.35 -20.68
C SER A 77 8.57 -14.28 -20.22
N ALA A 78 8.62 -15.55 -20.64
CA ALA A 78 7.64 -16.55 -20.25
C ALA A 78 7.63 -16.79 -18.73
N VAL A 79 8.81 -16.96 -18.12
CA VAL A 79 8.94 -17.18 -16.67
C VAL A 79 8.41 -15.98 -15.88
N LEU A 80 8.80 -14.75 -16.24
CA LEU A 80 8.31 -13.55 -15.57
C LEU A 80 6.80 -13.35 -15.78
N SER A 81 6.25 -13.70 -16.94
CA SER A 81 4.80 -13.67 -17.19
C SER A 81 4.05 -14.60 -16.25
N VAL A 82 4.49 -15.85 -16.14
CA VAL A 82 3.86 -16.86 -15.27
C VAL A 82 3.93 -16.42 -13.80
N ILE A 83 5.08 -15.94 -13.34
CA ILE A 83 5.24 -15.43 -11.97
C ILE A 83 4.31 -14.22 -11.75
N GLY A 84 4.24 -13.29 -12.70
CA GLY A 84 3.36 -12.12 -12.62
C GLY A 84 1.88 -12.51 -12.48
N VAL A 85 1.42 -13.49 -13.26
CA VAL A 85 0.03 -14.01 -13.17
C VAL A 85 -0.22 -14.67 -11.80
N LEU A 86 0.71 -15.49 -11.31
CA LEU A 86 0.57 -16.14 -10.01
C LEU A 86 0.51 -15.13 -8.86
N LEU A 87 1.34 -14.08 -8.92
CA LEU A 87 1.32 -13.00 -7.94
C LEU A 87 0.01 -12.20 -8.00
N LEU A 88 -0.51 -11.92 -9.20
CA LEU A 88 -1.81 -11.26 -9.39
C LEU A 88 -2.94 -12.09 -8.77
N ILE A 89 -2.96 -13.41 -9.00
CA ILE A 89 -3.94 -14.32 -8.39
C ILE A 89 -3.84 -14.27 -6.86
N CYS A 90 -2.62 -14.34 -6.31
CA CYS A 90 -2.40 -14.22 -4.87
C CYS A 90 -2.91 -12.87 -4.33
N LEU A 91 -2.64 -11.76 -5.02
CA LEU A 91 -3.13 -10.44 -4.63
C LEU A 91 -4.65 -10.37 -4.61
N VAL A 92 -5.31 -10.84 -5.67
CA VAL A 92 -6.78 -10.83 -5.77
C VAL A 92 -7.42 -11.70 -4.68
N ILE A 93 -6.93 -12.92 -4.48
CA ILE A 93 -7.43 -13.81 -3.42
C ILE A 93 -7.19 -13.20 -2.04
N GLY A 94 -5.98 -12.67 -1.79
CA GLY A 94 -5.62 -12.03 -0.54
C GLY A 94 -6.49 -10.81 -0.22
N LEU A 95 -6.84 -10.02 -1.25
CA LEU A 95 -7.71 -8.86 -1.14
C LEU A 95 -9.15 -9.28 -0.84
N VAL A 96 -9.71 -10.22 -1.61
CA VAL A 96 -11.08 -10.73 -1.39
C VAL A 96 -11.23 -11.28 0.03
N LEU A 97 -10.28 -12.10 0.47
CA LEU A 97 -10.30 -12.65 1.83
C LEU A 97 -10.11 -11.56 2.91
N SER A 98 -9.35 -10.50 2.63
CA SER A 98 -9.21 -9.35 3.53
C SER A 98 -10.51 -8.55 3.64
N VAL A 99 -11.22 -8.34 2.53
CA VAL A 99 -12.54 -7.69 2.52
C VAL A 99 -13.55 -8.53 3.31
N GLN A 100 -13.59 -9.85 3.08
CA GLN A 100 -14.46 -10.76 3.84
C GLN A 100 -14.18 -10.74 5.35
N ARG A 101 -12.93 -10.49 5.76
CA ARG A 101 -12.60 -10.32 7.19
C ARG A 101 -13.16 -9.04 7.79
N LEU A 102 -13.43 -8.01 6.98
CA LEU A 102 -14.07 -6.77 7.44
C LEU A 102 -15.59 -6.91 7.58
N THR A 103 -16.18 -7.95 7.02
CA THR A 103 -17.63 -8.26 7.10
C THR A 103 -17.96 -9.46 7.98
N GLY A 104 -16.96 -10.08 8.62
CA GLY A 104 -17.14 -11.26 9.46
C GLY A 104 -17.75 -10.98 10.83
N GLU A 105 -17.72 -11.99 11.70
CA GLU A 105 -18.25 -11.86 13.06
C GLU A 105 -17.42 -10.90 13.93
N PRO A 106 -18.05 -10.15 14.86
CA PRO A 106 -17.39 -9.14 15.68
C PRO A 106 -16.24 -9.69 16.54
N GLY A 107 -16.38 -10.93 17.00
CA GLY A 107 -15.55 -11.51 18.03
C GLY A 107 -15.87 -10.95 19.43
N PRO A 108 -15.08 -11.30 20.45
CA PRO A 108 -15.32 -10.86 21.82
C PRO A 108 -15.19 -9.33 21.95
N THR A 109 -16.04 -8.75 22.81
CA THR A 109 -16.04 -7.34 23.18
C THR A 109 -14.99 -7.06 24.25
N LEU A 110 -14.12 -6.09 24.00
CA LEU A 110 -13.28 -5.48 25.03
C LEU A 110 -14.11 -4.44 25.78
N THR A 111 -14.22 -4.59 27.10
CA THR A 111 -14.90 -3.64 27.97
C THR A 111 -13.99 -2.47 28.34
N ALA A 112 -14.60 -1.39 28.86
CA ALA A 112 -13.88 -0.19 29.30
C ALA A 112 -13.47 -0.24 30.79
N ASP A 113 -13.69 -1.38 31.46
CA ASP A 113 -13.57 -1.49 32.91
C ASP A 113 -12.13 -1.21 33.38
N GLY A 114 -11.98 -0.24 34.29
CA GLY A 114 -10.68 0.15 34.84
C GLY A 114 -9.77 0.94 33.89
N VAL A 115 -10.25 1.36 32.71
CA VAL A 115 -9.45 2.11 31.73
C VAL A 115 -9.82 3.59 31.73
N ASP A 116 -8.83 4.47 31.93
CA ASP A 116 -9.01 5.92 31.73
C ASP A 116 -9.13 6.25 30.23
N LEU A 117 -10.37 6.41 29.77
CA LEU A 117 -10.70 6.74 28.38
C LEU A 117 -10.16 8.11 27.95
N ARG A 118 -10.03 9.07 28.87
CA ARG A 118 -9.52 10.41 28.53
C ARG A 118 -8.02 10.37 28.27
N ARG A 119 -7.27 9.66 29.11
CA ARG A 119 -5.84 9.41 28.89
C ARG A 119 -5.63 8.61 27.61
N ARG A 120 -6.41 7.54 27.41
CA ARG A 120 -6.34 6.70 26.20
C ARG A 120 -6.60 7.50 24.92
N LYS A 121 -7.62 8.38 24.91
CA LYS A 121 -7.88 9.30 23.79
C LYS A 121 -6.71 10.21 23.50
N ARG A 122 -6.13 10.84 24.52
CA ARG A 122 -4.95 11.71 24.37
C ARG A 122 -3.75 10.95 23.80
N SER A 123 -3.47 9.76 24.32
CA SER A 123 -2.41 8.89 23.80
C SER A 123 -2.66 8.49 22.35
N HIS A 124 -3.90 8.12 22.00
CA HIS A 124 -4.25 7.73 20.63
C HIS A 124 -4.03 8.88 19.64
N LEU A 125 -4.41 10.10 20.00
CA LEU A 125 -4.22 11.28 19.16
C LEU A 125 -2.74 11.66 19.03
N LEU A 126 -1.99 11.69 20.13
CA LEU A 126 -0.61 12.18 20.13
C LEU A 126 0.37 11.13 19.58
N PHE A 127 0.39 9.94 20.17
CA PHE A 127 1.30 8.87 19.74
C PHE A 127 0.86 8.29 18.40
N GLY A 128 -0.44 8.09 18.17
CA GLY A 128 -0.93 7.59 16.88
C GLY A 128 -0.59 8.54 15.73
N ALA A 129 -0.67 9.86 15.91
CA ALA A 129 -0.28 10.82 14.88
C ALA A 129 1.23 10.81 14.62
N LEU A 130 2.05 10.70 15.67
CA LEU A 130 3.51 10.62 15.55
C LEU A 130 3.93 9.32 14.85
N ASP A 131 3.37 8.19 15.28
CA ASP A 131 3.59 6.87 14.70
C ASP A 131 3.22 6.84 13.21
N LEU A 132 2.10 7.48 12.84
CA LEU A 132 1.71 7.56 11.44
C LEU A 132 2.61 8.51 10.64
N ALA A 133 3.08 9.60 11.23
CA ALA A 133 4.06 10.47 10.57
C ALA A 133 5.33 9.69 10.20
N VAL A 134 5.81 8.82 11.10
CA VAL A 134 6.93 7.90 10.82
C VAL A 134 6.57 6.90 9.72
N ALA A 135 5.37 6.32 9.74
CA ALA A 135 4.90 5.42 8.67
C ALA A 135 4.87 6.12 7.31
N TYR A 136 4.46 7.40 7.24
CA TYR A 136 4.47 8.18 6.00
C TYR A 136 5.87 8.52 5.51
N ALA A 137 6.83 8.75 6.42
CA ALA A 137 8.23 8.90 6.01
C ALA A 137 8.72 7.64 5.27
N PHE A 138 8.37 6.45 5.78
CA PHE A 138 8.69 5.18 5.14
C PHE A 138 7.95 4.98 3.81
N VAL A 139 6.64 5.28 3.73
CA VAL A 139 5.86 5.21 2.48
C VAL A 139 6.42 6.18 1.43
N THR A 140 6.83 7.37 1.84
CA THR A 140 7.46 8.37 0.96
C THR A 140 8.75 7.81 0.37
N PHE A 141 9.61 7.23 1.22
CA PHE A 141 10.84 6.57 0.77
C PHE A 141 10.57 5.43 -0.23
N LEU A 142 9.61 4.55 0.07
CA LEU A 142 9.22 3.45 -0.84
C LEU A 142 8.67 3.96 -2.18
N THR A 143 7.95 5.08 -2.17
CA THR A 143 7.41 5.69 -3.40
C THR A 143 8.53 6.20 -4.29
N VAL A 144 9.56 6.83 -3.70
CA VAL A 144 10.76 7.24 -4.44
C VAL A 144 11.42 6.03 -5.10
N LEU A 145 11.59 4.92 -4.36
CA LEU A 145 12.17 3.70 -4.93
C LEU A 145 11.32 3.12 -6.07
N ALA A 146 9.99 3.09 -5.93
CA ALA A 146 9.13 2.54 -6.98
C ALA A 146 9.10 3.37 -8.26
N ILE A 147 9.27 4.69 -8.16
CA ILE A 147 9.43 5.52 -9.35
C ILE A 147 10.76 5.20 -10.04
N VAL A 148 11.84 5.08 -9.27
CA VAL A 148 13.17 4.77 -9.82
C VAL A 148 13.22 3.37 -10.45
N PHE A 149 12.55 2.40 -9.86
CA PHE A 149 12.71 0.98 -10.20
C PHE A 149 11.47 0.28 -10.77
N GLY A 150 10.33 0.94 -10.92
CA GLY A 150 9.07 0.24 -11.15
C GLY A 150 8.18 0.75 -12.27
N GLU A 151 8.49 1.93 -12.83
CA GLU A 151 7.61 2.68 -13.74
C GLU A 151 6.13 2.65 -13.26
N LEU A 152 5.16 2.65 -14.19
CA LEU A 152 3.73 2.63 -13.85
C LEU A 152 3.30 1.41 -13.01
N PRO A 153 3.68 0.15 -13.35
CA PRO A 153 3.22 -1.02 -12.60
C PRO A 153 3.74 -1.07 -11.16
N GLY A 154 5.01 -0.68 -10.95
CA GLY A 154 5.57 -0.56 -9.61
C GLY A 154 4.89 0.54 -8.79
N GLY A 155 4.51 1.65 -9.44
CA GLY A 155 3.70 2.69 -8.83
C GLY A 155 2.36 2.16 -8.29
N PHE A 156 1.60 1.42 -9.10
CA PHE A 156 0.33 0.81 -8.65
C PHE A 156 0.51 -0.16 -7.48
N LEU A 157 1.55 -0.99 -7.51
CA LEU A 157 1.82 -1.92 -6.42
C LEU A 157 2.24 -1.23 -5.13
N VAL A 158 3.01 -0.14 -5.20
CA VAL A 158 3.33 0.67 -4.02
C VAL A 158 2.10 1.35 -3.46
N ILE A 159 1.21 1.89 -4.30
CA ILE A 159 -0.07 2.46 -3.84
C ILE A 159 -0.88 1.39 -3.10
N ALA A 160 -1.03 0.20 -3.69
CA ALA A 160 -1.74 -0.91 -3.06
C ALA A 160 -1.08 -1.36 -1.75
N ALA A 161 0.25 -1.46 -1.72
CA ALA A 161 1.01 -1.83 -0.53
C ALA A 161 0.90 -0.78 0.58
N ALA A 162 0.94 0.51 0.23
CA ALA A 162 0.76 1.61 1.17
C ALA A 162 -0.66 1.61 1.77
N LEU A 163 -1.69 1.45 0.94
CA LEU A 163 -3.08 1.35 1.40
C LEU A 163 -3.29 0.18 2.38
N VAL A 164 -2.82 -1.02 2.02
CA VAL A 164 -2.94 -2.21 2.86
C VAL A 164 -2.10 -2.07 4.13
N GLY A 165 -0.86 -1.61 4.00
CA GLY A 165 0.08 -1.42 5.12
C GLY A 165 -0.42 -0.40 6.13
N LEU A 166 -0.86 0.78 5.68
CA LEU A 166 -1.42 1.82 6.54
C LEU A 166 -2.73 1.35 7.19
N SER A 167 -3.59 0.64 6.46
CA SER A 167 -4.83 0.08 7.02
C SER A 167 -4.54 -0.94 8.14
N ALA A 168 -3.55 -1.81 7.93
CA ALA A 168 -3.12 -2.77 8.93
C ALA A 168 -2.49 -2.07 10.15
N PHE A 169 -1.63 -1.08 9.92
CA PHE A 169 -0.99 -0.30 10.97
C PHE A 169 -2.00 0.47 11.82
N CYS A 170 -2.92 1.20 11.19
CA CYS A 170 -4.00 1.91 11.88
C CYS A 170 -4.96 0.96 12.61
N THR A 171 -5.16 -0.26 12.12
CA THR A 171 -5.91 -1.30 12.85
C THR A 171 -5.20 -1.72 14.13
N VAL A 172 -3.87 -1.86 14.10
CA VAL A 172 -3.07 -2.16 15.29
C VAL A 172 -3.16 -1.02 16.29
N LEU A 173 -2.98 0.23 15.83
CA LEU A 173 -3.12 1.42 16.68
C LEU A 173 -4.51 1.53 17.31
N ASP A 174 -5.58 1.35 16.51
CA ASP A 174 -6.95 1.38 17.03
C ASP A 174 -7.21 0.22 18.02
N ARG A 175 -6.62 -0.96 17.83
CA ARG A 175 -6.80 -2.05 18.79
C ARG A 175 -6.13 -1.74 20.14
N HIS A 176 -4.98 -1.07 20.12
CA HIS A 176 -4.26 -0.71 21.34
C HIS A 176 -4.81 0.53 22.04
N MET A 177 -5.21 1.56 21.28
CA MET A 177 -5.52 2.89 21.80
C MET A 177 -6.90 3.41 21.38
N GLY A 178 -7.65 2.66 20.57
CA GLY A 178 -8.97 3.04 20.06
C GLY A 178 -10.06 3.11 21.12
N PRO A 179 -11.25 3.62 20.73
CA PRO A 179 -12.41 3.71 21.60
C PRO A 179 -12.84 2.35 22.19
N LEU A 180 -13.37 2.40 23.41
CA LEU A 180 -13.96 1.27 24.14
C LEU A 180 -15.38 1.65 24.64
N PRO A 181 -16.28 0.66 24.86
CA PRO A 181 -16.10 -0.76 24.52
C PRO A 181 -16.02 -0.98 23.01
N SER A 182 -15.29 -2.00 22.55
CA SER A 182 -15.21 -2.31 21.12
C SER A 182 -14.89 -3.77 20.82
N THR A 183 -15.25 -4.21 19.62
CA THR A 183 -14.96 -5.56 19.11
C THR A 183 -13.73 -5.58 18.21
N ALA A 184 -13.18 -6.77 17.96
CA ALA A 184 -12.05 -6.93 17.05
C ALA A 184 -12.38 -6.47 15.61
N LEU A 185 -13.61 -6.74 15.16
CA LEU A 185 -14.08 -6.32 13.85
C LEU A 185 -14.26 -4.81 13.74
N GLU A 186 -14.85 -4.19 14.76
CA GLU A 186 -15.05 -2.74 14.78
C GLU A 186 -13.70 -2.02 14.73
N SER A 187 -12.72 -2.51 15.49
CA SER A 187 -11.37 -1.98 15.45
C SER A 187 -10.70 -2.09 14.08
N ARG A 188 -10.87 -3.23 13.39
CA ARG A 188 -10.41 -3.41 12.00
C ARG A 188 -11.08 -2.42 11.04
N ARG A 189 -12.39 -2.22 11.18
CA ARG A 189 -13.14 -1.27 10.33
C ARG A 189 -12.67 0.17 10.56
N ARG A 190 -12.58 0.59 11.82
CA ARG A 190 -12.10 1.94 12.19
C ARG A 190 -10.67 2.18 11.73
N GLY A 191 -9.77 1.24 12.00
CA GLY A 191 -8.38 1.29 11.57
C GLY A 191 -8.23 1.32 10.05
N THR A 192 -8.98 0.49 9.32
CA THR A 192 -8.97 0.51 7.84
C THR A 192 -9.47 1.85 7.30
N VAL A 193 -10.57 2.38 7.83
CA VAL A 193 -11.09 3.71 7.44
C VAL A 193 -10.06 4.81 7.70
N VAL A 194 -9.35 4.75 8.83
CA VAL A 194 -8.29 5.73 9.16
C VAL A 194 -7.12 5.60 8.19
N GLY A 195 -6.63 4.39 7.94
CA GLY A 195 -5.52 4.13 7.00
C GLY A 195 -5.84 4.62 5.59
N VAL A 196 -6.96 4.16 5.02
CA VAL A 196 -7.42 4.56 3.68
C VAL A 196 -7.74 6.05 3.62
N GLY A 197 -8.44 6.59 4.62
CA GLY A 197 -8.83 8.00 4.66
C GLY A 197 -7.63 8.93 4.74
N THR A 198 -6.65 8.60 5.58
CA THR A 198 -5.42 9.39 5.68
C THR A 198 -4.65 9.35 4.36
N TYR A 199 -4.52 8.17 3.75
CA TYR A 199 -3.88 8.02 2.44
C TYR A 199 -4.59 8.84 1.36
N GLY A 200 -5.92 8.80 1.33
CA GLY A 200 -6.73 9.61 0.42
C GLY A 200 -6.49 11.11 0.58
N VAL A 201 -6.39 11.61 1.81
CA VAL A 201 -6.09 13.03 2.08
C VAL A 201 -4.71 13.41 1.57
N VAL A 202 -3.67 12.63 1.89
CA VAL A 202 -2.30 12.91 1.43
C VAL A 202 -2.22 12.82 -0.10
N PHE A 203 -2.83 11.80 -0.71
CA PHE A 203 -2.89 11.64 -2.16
C PHE A 203 -3.61 12.81 -2.83
N ALA A 204 -4.79 13.19 -2.35
CA ALA A 204 -5.56 14.32 -2.90
C ALA A 204 -4.79 15.64 -2.78
N THR A 205 -4.15 15.87 -1.64
CA THR A 205 -3.29 17.07 -1.44
C THR A 205 -2.14 17.08 -2.44
N THR A 206 -1.57 15.90 -2.73
CA THR A 206 -0.46 15.76 -3.68
C THR A 206 -0.93 16.06 -5.10
N ALA A 207 -2.07 15.48 -5.50
CA ALA A 207 -2.68 15.73 -6.80
C ALA A 207 -3.02 17.21 -7.00
N LEU A 208 -3.58 17.88 -5.99
CA LEU A 208 -3.94 19.30 -6.05
C LEU A 208 -2.71 20.22 -6.16
N SER A 209 -1.56 19.83 -5.60
CA SER A 209 -0.31 20.58 -5.76
C SER A 209 0.30 20.50 -7.17
N GLY A 210 -0.29 19.72 -8.09
CA GLY A 210 0.21 19.55 -9.46
C GLY A 210 1.53 18.76 -9.55
N GLN A 211 1.89 18.05 -8.47
CA GLN A 211 3.20 17.43 -8.28
C GLN A 211 3.11 15.91 -8.14
N LEU A 212 2.19 15.27 -8.88
CA LEU A 212 2.27 13.83 -9.06
C LEU A 212 3.61 13.51 -9.79
N PRO A 213 4.42 12.56 -9.30
CA PRO A 213 4.11 11.48 -8.36
C PRO A 213 4.83 11.62 -6.99
N PHE A 214 5.07 12.83 -6.49
CA PHE A 214 5.92 13.06 -5.32
C PHE A 214 5.10 13.13 -4.02
N PHE A 215 5.20 12.12 -3.15
CA PHE A 215 5.02 12.38 -1.72
C PHE A 215 6.22 13.23 -1.28
N ARG A 216 6.00 14.52 -1.09
CA ARG A 216 7.02 15.42 -0.57
C ARG A 216 7.11 15.29 0.94
N PHE A 217 8.13 15.89 1.53
CA PHE A 217 8.27 15.98 2.99
C PHE A 217 7.01 16.53 3.70
N TRP A 218 6.16 17.31 3.02
CA TRP A 218 4.90 17.78 3.57
C TRP A 218 3.84 16.66 3.76
N ALA A 219 3.98 15.51 3.11
CA ALA A 219 3.10 14.34 3.30
C ALA A 219 3.15 13.81 4.74
N ILE A 220 4.30 13.97 5.42
CA ILE A 220 4.50 13.58 6.82
C ILE A 220 3.59 14.39 7.77
N PRO A 221 3.69 15.74 7.83
CA PRO A 221 2.80 16.52 8.69
C PRO A 221 1.33 16.45 8.25
N VAL A 222 1.03 16.42 6.95
CA VAL A 222 -0.36 16.27 6.47
C VAL A 222 -0.95 14.92 6.88
N GLY A 223 -0.20 13.83 6.77
CA GLY A 223 -0.62 12.50 7.20
C GLY A 223 -0.91 12.46 8.70
N GLY A 224 -0.02 13.02 9.52
CA GLY A 224 -0.23 13.10 10.98
C GLY A 224 -1.46 13.92 11.37
N ILE A 225 -1.67 15.09 10.74
CA ILE A 225 -2.84 15.94 10.99
C ILE A 225 -4.13 15.23 10.56
N ALA A 226 -4.16 14.68 9.34
CA ALA A 226 -5.32 13.98 8.80
C ALA A 226 -5.71 12.78 9.68
N TYR A 227 -4.73 12.02 10.16
CA TYR A 227 -4.95 10.96 11.14
C TYR A 227 -5.59 11.47 12.42
N ALA A 228 -5.00 12.50 13.04
CA ALA A 228 -5.49 13.06 14.29
C ALA A 228 -6.95 13.55 14.16
N VAL A 229 -7.28 14.18 13.03
CA VAL A 229 -8.65 14.64 12.73
C VAL A 229 -9.61 13.45 12.60
N ILE A 230 -9.27 12.44 11.79
CA ILE A 230 -10.15 11.27 11.58
C ILE A 230 -10.35 10.51 12.91
N VAL A 231 -9.28 10.30 13.68
CA VAL A 231 -9.36 9.62 14.99
C VAL A 231 -10.16 10.46 15.99
N ALA A 232 -10.01 11.78 16.00
CA ALA A 232 -10.82 12.65 16.87
C ALA A 232 -12.32 12.52 16.57
N VAL A 233 -12.69 12.43 15.28
CA VAL A 233 -14.07 12.18 14.84
C VAL A 233 -14.56 10.79 15.25
N GLN A 234 -13.70 9.77 15.18
CA GLN A 234 -14.07 8.43 15.66
C GLN A 234 -14.36 8.41 17.16
N TRP A 235 -13.53 9.09 17.96
CA TRP A 235 -13.77 9.23 19.39
C TRP A 235 -15.05 10.00 19.72
N SER A 236 -15.36 11.09 19.00
CA SER A 236 -16.59 11.86 19.25
C SER A 236 -17.85 11.04 18.96
N ARG A 237 -17.83 10.25 17.88
CA ARG A 237 -18.92 9.33 17.53
C ARG A 237 -19.09 8.24 18.58
N ALA A 238 -18.01 7.63 19.06
CA ALA A 238 -18.07 6.59 20.07
C ALA A 238 -18.69 7.09 21.39
N THR A 239 -18.32 8.29 21.85
CA THR A 239 -18.89 8.89 23.07
C THR A 239 -20.40 9.14 22.94
N SER A 240 -20.85 9.55 21.75
CA SER A 240 -22.29 9.81 21.49
C SER A 240 -23.10 8.53 21.61
N THR A 241 -22.61 7.40 21.08
CA THR A 241 -23.31 6.11 21.13
C THR A 241 -23.45 5.58 22.56
N THR A 242 -22.42 5.71 23.39
CA THR A 242 -22.45 5.25 24.79
C THR A 242 -23.45 6.04 25.64
N GLN A 243 -23.59 7.35 25.40
CA GLN A 243 -24.51 8.20 26.17
C GLN A 243 -25.99 7.83 25.92
N VAL A 244 -26.32 7.42 24.69
CA VAL A 244 -27.69 6.97 24.34
C VAL A 244 -28.04 5.65 25.03
N GLN A 245 -27.09 4.74 25.21
CA GLN A 245 -27.34 3.45 25.88
C GLN A 245 -27.56 3.54 27.39
N HIS A 246 -27.17 4.64 28.03
CA HIS A 246 -27.34 4.84 29.48
C HIS A 246 -28.50 5.80 29.84
N SER A 247 -29.19 6.37 28.86
CA SER A 247 -30.28 7.33 29.06
C SER A 247 -31.68 6.80 28.69
N GLY A 248 -31.78 5.54 28.27
CA GLY A 248 -33.04 4.81 28.10
C GLY A 248 -33.14 3.66 29.08
#